data_AF-A0A9P1ITR1-F1
#
_entry.id   AF-A0A9P1ITR1-F1
#
_cell.length_a   1.000
_cell.length_b   1.000
_cell.length_c   1.000
_cell.angle_alpha   90.00
_cell.angle_beta   90.00
_cell.angle_gamma   90.00
#
_symmetry.space_group_name_H-M   'P 1'
#
loop_
_entity.id
_entity.type
_entity.pdbx_description
1 polymer ?
#
loop_
_entity_poly.entity_id
_entity_poly.type
_entity_poly.pdbx_seq_one_letter_code
_entity_poly.pdbx_strand_id
1 'polypeptide(L)'
;MTITSGLAFIEAILKGKIIEDKEVNLLKRRQIWLYIHSHGEATLIIVELISSVERLIGIYFPRFHASKYFKLFFIFIFLFSQSYVIFYIYYLRIAKNLTLFSIAYGSTNIFVVLNLFLLVVLLSSSKKLYLKTRGQLTLRRRYQISATYKLAKCLLPFCLFQYFSCNYCFRLHLAENCWDFWRSY
;
A
#
# COMPACT_ATOMS: atom_id res chain seq x y z
N MET A 1 1.02 6.73 -10.42
CA MET A 1 0.66 7.19 -11.78
C MET A 1 1.35 8.48 -12.21
N THR A 2 1.41 9.55 -11.41
CA THR A 2 1.94 10.87 -11.83
C THR A 2 3.41 10.90 -12.23
N ILE A 3 4.29 10.14 -11.56
CA ILE A 3 5.72 10.09 -11.90
C ILE A 3 5.94 9.29 -13.19
N THR A 4 5.25 8.16 -13.34
CA THR A 4 5.37 7.33 -14.55
C THR A 4 4.73 7.99 -15.77
N SER A 5 3.61 8.70 -15.59
CA SER A 5 2.99 9.49 -16.66
C SER A 5 3.79 10.76 -16.97
N GLY A 6 4.35 11.43 -15.96
CA GLY A 6 5.22 12.60 -16.13
C GLY A 6 6.53 12.26 -16.85
N LEU A 7 7.17 11.14 -16.49
CA LEU A 7 8.36 10.65 -17.19
C LEU A 7 8.05 10.18 -18.61
N ALA A 8 6.89 9.54 -18.83
CA ALA A 8 6.44 9.18 -20.17
C ALA A 8 6.16 10.42 -21.04
N PHE A 9 5.60 11.48 -20.46
CA PHE A 9 5.37 12.76 -21.12
C PHE A 9 6.70 13.46 -21.48
N ILE A 10 7.69 13.47 -20.58
CA ILE A 10 9.03 13.99 -20.85
C ILE A 10 9.71 13.18 -21.97
N GLU A 11 9.63 11.84 -21.95
CA GLU A 11 10.17 10.99 -23.02
C GLU A 11 9.46 11.23 -24.38
N ALA A 12 8.16 11.51 -24.38
CA ALA A 12 7.42 11.84 -25.58
C ALA A 12 7.85 13.20 -26.16
N ILE A 13 8.01 14.22 -25.31
CA ILE A 13 8.53 15.54 -25.69
C ILE A 13 9.93 15.43 -26.28
N LEU A 14 10.84 14.70 -25.63
CA LEU A 14 12.23 14.53 -26.08
C LEU A 14 12.34 13.81 -27.44
N LYS A 15 11.33 13.01 -27.82
CA LYS A 15 11.29 12.30 -29.11
C LYS A 15 10.58 13.08 -30.22
N GLY A 16 9.97 14.24 -29.92
CA GLY A 16 9.33 15.10 -30.92
C GLY A 16 8.14 14.47 -31.66
N LYS A 17 7.54 13.41 -31.12
CA LYS A 17 6.33 12.76 -31.67
C LYS A 17 5.23 12.75 -30.63
N ILE A 18 4.01 13.03 -31.06
CA ILE A 18 2.81 12.72 -30.28
C ILE A 18 2.65 11.20 -30.36
N ILE A 19 3.18 10.50 -29.36
CA ILE A 19 3.10 9.04 -29.31
C ILE A 19 1.81 8.70 -28.55
N GLU A 20 0.91 7.92 -29.17
CA GLU A 20 -0.27 7.41 -28.49
C GLU A 20 0.12 6.55 -27.27
N ASP A 21 -0.65 6.62 -26.17
CA ASP A 21 -0.30 5.95 -24.90
C ASP A 21 -0.04 4.44 -25.04
N LYS A 22 -0.67 3.80 -26.03
CA LYS A 22 -0.45 2.39 -26.39
C LYS A 22 0.97 2.13 -26.91
N GLU A 23 1.52 3.03 -27.72
CA GLU A 23 2.87 2.90 -28.29
C GLU A 23 3.96 3.27 -27.27
N VAL A 24 3.69 4.22 -26.36
CA VAL A 24 4.65 4.57 -25.30
C VAL A 24 4.83 3.41 -24.31
N ASN A 25 3.78 2.64 -24.02
CA ASN A 25 3.86 1.45 -23.16
C ASN A 25 4.77 0.32 -23.71
N LEU A 26 5.11 0.35 -25.01
CA LEU A 26 6.02 -0.60 -25.65
C LEU A 26 7.50 -0.21 -25.48
N LEU A 27 7.79 1.01 -25.02
CA LEU A 27 9.17 1.43 -24.78
C LEU A 27 9.76 0.66 -23.60
N LYS A 28 10.88 -0.04 -23.84
CA LYS A 28 11.63 -0.82 -22.82
C LYS A 28 11.89 -0.02 -21.54
N ARG A 29 12.19 1.29 -21.65
CA ARG A 29 12.40 2.16 -20.47
C ARG A 29 11.13 2.38 -19.66
N ARG A 30 9.98 2.68 -20.30
CA ARG A 30 8.69 2.82 -19.59
C ARG A 30 8.29 1.52 -18.90
N GLN A 31 8.55 0.36 -19.50
CA GLN A 31 8.30 -0.94 -18.85
C GLN A 31 9.08 -1.09 -17.55
N ILE A 32 10.38 -0.78 -17.53
CA ILE A 32 11.22 -0.80 -16.32
C ILE A 32 10.64 0.14 -15.24
N TRP A 33 10.26 1.35 -15.61
CA TRP A 33 9.64 2.29 -14.67
C TRP A 33 8.30 1.79 -14.11
N LEU A 34 7.49 1.13 -14.93
CA LEU A 34 6.25 0.51 -14.48
C LEU A 34 6.50 -0.65 -13.51
N TYR A 35 7.56 -1.44 -13.70
CA TYR A 35 7.97 -2.47 -12.75
C TYR A 35 8.39 -1.87 -11.41
N ILE A 36 9.28 -0.86 -11.43
CA ILE A 36 9.73 -0.16 -10.21
C ILE A 36 8.54 0.50 -9.49
N HIS A 37 7.63 1.12 -10.23
CA HIS A 37 6.45 1.73 -9.66
C HIS A 37 5.53 0.70 -8.99
N SER A 38 5.26 -0.41 -9.66
CA SER A 38 4.41 -1.49 -9.13
C SER A 38 5.05 -2.14 -7.89
N HIS A 39 6.38 -2.28 -7.88
CA HIS A 39 7.14 -2.71 -6.71
C HIS A 39 6.96 -1.74 -5.54
N GLY A 40 7.10 -0.43 -5.79
CA GLY A 40 6.94 0.61 -4.77
C GLY A 40 5.52 0.63 -4.18
N GLU A 41 4.50 0.52 -5.02
CA GLU A 41 3.09 0.47 -4.59
C GLU A 41 2.81 -0.72 -3.67
N ALA A 42 3.19 -1.94 -4.08
CA ALA A 42 2.98 -3.13 -3.27
C ALA A 42 3.76 -3.09 -1.95
N THR A 43 5.02 -2.63 -2.00
CA THR A 43 5.87 -2.51 -0.82
C THR A 43 5.30 -1.52 0.17
N LEU A 44 4.82 -0.35 -0.29
CA LEU A 44 4.25 0.69 0.57
C LEU A 44 3.00 0.18 1.31
N ILE A 45 2.07 -0.47 0.59
CA ILE A 45 0.85 -1.03 1.19
C ILE A 45 1.17 -2.05 2.30
N ILE A 46 2.11 -2.96 2.02
CA ILE A 46 2.50 -4.00 2.98
C ILE A 46 3.18 -3.39 4.20
N VAL A 47 4.15 -2.49 3.99
CA VAL A 47 4.91 -1.84 5.07
C VAL A 47 4.00 -1.03 5.97
N GLU A 48 3.01 -0.34 5.42
CA GLU A 48 2.00 0.37 6.22
C GLU A 48 1.17 -0.58 7.09
N LEU A 49 0.67 -1.67 6.51
CA LEU A 49 -0.09 -2.68 7.24
C LEU A 49 0.75 -3.27 8.40
N ILE A 50 1.98 -3.67 8.10
CA ILE A 50 2.92 -4.21 9.10
C ILE A 50 3.17 -3.19 10.20
N SER A 51 3.42 -1.92 9.85
CA SER A 51 3.70 -0.88 10.84
C SER A 51 2.50 -0.65 11.76
N SER A 52 1.28 -0.71 11.22
CA SER A 52 0.06 -0.66 12.04
C SER A 52 -0.04 -1.85 13.00
N VAL A 53 0.21 -3.08 12.52
CA VAL A 53 0.21 -4.29 13.37
C VAL A 53 1.28 -4.21 14.46
N GLU A 54 2.52 -3.89 14.09
CA GLU A 54 3.65 -3.75 15.00
C GLU A 54 3.37 -2.74 16.11
N ARG A 55 2.82 -1.58 15.77
CA ARG A 55 2.43 -0.55 16.75
C ARG A 55 1.29 -0.99 17.64
N LEU A 56 0.31 -1.73 17.10
CA LEU A 56 -0.80 -2.25 17.89
C LEU A 56 -0.27 -3.23 18.94
N ILE A 57 0.58 -4.18 18.52
CA ILE A 57 1.28 -5.10 19.44
C ILE A 57 2.11 -4.31 20.44
N GLY A 58 2.83 -3.28 20.00
CA GLY A 58 3.64 -2.42 20.88
C GLY A 58 2.83 -1.66 21.94
N ILE A 59 1.56 -1.31 21.69
CA ILE A 59 0.65 -0.70 22.68
C ILE A 59 0.23 -1.71 23.76
N TYR A 60 -0.05 -2.96 23.41
CA TYR A 60 -0.46 -3.98 24.37
C TYR A 60 0.73 -4.65 25.07
N PHE A 61 1.85 -4.82 24.38
CA PHE A 61 3.05 -5.53 24.84
C PHE A 61 4.28 -4.61 24.80
N PRO A 62 4.54 -3.81 25.85
CA PRO A 62 5.63 -2.83 25.87
C PRO A 62 7.03 -3.41 25.74
N ARG A 63 7.21 -4.70 26.08
CA ARG A 63 8.49 -5.42 25.99
C ARG A 63 8.67 -6.15 24.65
N PHE A 64 7.70 -6.05 23.74
CA PHE A 64 7.75 -6.75 22.45
C PHE A 64 9.02 -6.42 21.67
N HIS A 65 9.38 -5.14 21.53
CA HIS A 65 10.60 -4.70 20.81
C HIS A 65 11.91 -5.19 21.41
N ALA A 66 11.93 -5.47 22.71
CA ALA A 66 13.12 -5.99 23.40
C ALA A 66 13.21 -7.53 23.34
N SER A 67 12.16 -8.20 22.84
CA SER A 67 12.07 -9.65 22.82
C SER A 67 12.77 -10.26 21.61
N LYS A 68 13.23 -11.51 21.75
CA LYS A 68 13.75 -12.31 20.62
C LYS A 68 12.69 -12.52 19.53
N TYR A 69 11.41 -12.54 19.91
CA TYR A 69 10.28 -12.70 19.00
C TYR A 69 10.14 -11.54 18.01
N PHE A 70 10.59 -10.33 18.37
CA PHE A 70 10.58 -9.20 17.43
C PHE A 70 11.49 -9.43 16.22
N LYS A 71 12.68 -10.02 16.44
CA LYS A 71 13.60 -10.34 15.33
C LYS A 71 13.00 -11.40 14.40
N LEU A 72 12.41 -12.45 14.96
CA LEU A 72 11.73 -13.50 14.18
C LEU A 72 10.55 -12.94 13.39
N PHE A 73 9.72 -12.11 14.03
CA PHE A 73 8.61 -11.40 13.40
C PHE A 73 9.09 -10.55 12.22
N PHE A 74 10.17 -9.79 12.39
CA PHE A 74 10.73 -8.95 11.32
C PHE A 74 11.25 -9.77 10.14
N ILE A 75 11.97 -10.87 10.38
CA ILE A 75 12.47 -11.75 9.32
C ILE A 75 11.31 -12.39 8.55
N PHE A 76 10.32 -12.93 9.25
CA PHE A 76 9.16 -13.54 8.63
C PHE A 76 8.40 -12.56 7.74
N ILE A 77 8.17 -11.35 8.26
CA ILE A 77 7.52 -10.28 7.53
C ILE A 77 8.32 -9.84 6.31
N PHE A 78 9.64 -9.71 6.44
CA PHE A 78 10.48 -9.34 5.31
C PHE A 78 10.34 -10.36 4.18
N LEU A 79 10.48 -11.66 4.48
CA LEU A 79 10.32 -12.73 3.49
C LEU A 79 8.92 -12.74 2.86
N PHE A 80 7.88 -12.56 3.67
CA PHE A 80 6.49 -12.47 3.20
C PHE A 80 6.26 -11.25 2.30
N SER A 81 6.85 -10.10 2.63
CA SER A 81 6.73 -8.89 1.82
C SER A 81 7.39 -9.06 0.45
N GLN A 82 8.58 -9.66 0.40
CA GLN A 82 9.30 -9.87 -0.86
C GLN A 82 8.57 -10.87 -1.75
N SER A 83 8.07 -11.98 -1.18
CA SER A 83 7.31 -12.96 -1.97
C SER A 83 6.03 -12.35 -2.53
N TYR A 84 5.28 -11.59 -1.73
CA TYR A 84 4.07 -10.90 -2.20
C TYR A 84 4.38 -9.91 -3.33
N VAL A 85 5.42 -9.09 -3.20
CA VAL A 85 5.77 -8.09 -4.23
C VAL A 85 6.11 -8.78 -5.57
N ILE A 86 6.83 -9.90 -5.53
CA ILE A 86 7.15 -10.69 -6.72
C ILE A 86 5.86 -11.22 -7.38
N PHE A 87 4.95 -11.83 -6.60
CA PHE A 87 3.67 -12.32 -7.12
C PHE A 87 2.80 -11.19 -7.68
N TYR A 88 2.74 -10.05 -6.99
CA TYR A 88 1.98 -8.89 -7.42
C TYR A 88 2.46 -8.36 -8.77
N ILE A 89 3.78 -8.20 -8.95
CA ILE A 89 4.37 -7.77 -10.23
C ILE A 89 4.08 -8.80 -11.32
N TYR A 90 4.22 -10.09 -11.02
CA TYR A 90 3.94 -11.15 -11.99
C TYR A 90 2.49 -11.10 -12.48
N TYR A 91 1.52 -11.04 -11.57
CA TYR A 91 0.11 -11.01 -11.92
C TYR A 91 -0.30 -9.74 -12.66
N LEU A 92 0.26 -8.59 -12.29
CA LEU A 92 -0.17 -7.30 -12.82
C LEU A 92 0.53 -6.92 -14.15
N ARG A 93 1.76 -7.39 -14.38
CA ARG A 93 2.58 -6.97 -15.53
C ARG A 93 2.95 -8.09 -16.49
N ILE A 94 3.15 -9.31 -16.00
CA ILE A 94 3.69 -10.42 -16.81
C ILE A 94 2.57 -11.32 -17.33
N ALA A 95 1.65 -11.73 -16.46
CA ALA A 95 0.66 -12.76 -16.78
C ALA A 95 -0.38 -12.35 -17.83
N LYS A 96 -0.62 -11.03 -18.00
CA LYS A 96 -1.58 -10.44 -18.97
C LYS A 96 -2.97 -11.12 -18.98
N ASN A 97 -3.38 -11.65 -17.84
CA ASN A 97 -4.68 -12.31 -17.66
C ASN A 97 -5.54 -11.47 -16.72
N LEU A 98 -6.77 -11.18 -17.15
CA LEU A 98 -7.71 -10.31 -16.45
C LEU A 98 -8.13 -10.89 -15.08
N THR A 99 -8.17 -12.22 -14.93
CA THR A 99 -8.45 -12.85 -13.64
C THR A 99 -7.31 -12.67 -12.64
N LEU A 100 -6.06 -12.90 -13.08
CA LEU A 100 -4.87 -12.71 -12.25
C LEU A 100 -4.65 -11.25 -11.88
N PHE A 101 -4.95 -10.33 -12.81
CA PHE A 101 -4.98 -8.90 -12.54
C PHE A 101 -5.99 -8.56 -11.44
N SER A 102 -7.21 -9.08 -11.54
CA SER A 102 -8.26 -8.85 -10.55
C SER A 102 -7.89 -9.42 -9.17
N ILE A 103 -7.18 -10.55 -9.12
CA ILE A 103 -6.66 -11.12 -7.87
C ILE A 103 -5.62 -10.19 -7.23
N ALA A 104 -4.66 -9.66 -8.02
CA ALA A 104 -3.64 -8.74 -7.53
C ALA A 104 -4.22 -7.41 -7.01
N TYR A 105 -5.22 -6.86 -7.71
CA TYR A 105 -5.96 -5.68 -7.26
C TYR A 105 -6.84 -5.99 -6.03
N GLY A 106 -7.50 -7.14 -6.01
CA GLY A 106 -8.30 -7.57 -4.87
C GLY A 106 -7.47 -7.72 -3.60
N SER A 107 -6.30 -8.37 -3.69
CA SER A 107 -5.40 -8.58 -2.56
C SER A 107 -4.86 -7.27 -1.98
N THR A 108 -4.48 -6.31 -2.84
CA THR A 108 -4.04 -4.98 -2.38
C THR A 108 -5.17 -4.21 -1.71
N ASN A 109 -6.39 -4.26 -2.25
CA ASN A 109 -7.56 -3.61 -1.64
C ASN A 109 -7.89 -4.21 -0.27
N ILE A 110 -7.77 -5.54 -0.11
CA ILE A 110 -7.93 -6.21 1.19
C ILE A 110 -6.93 -5.67 2.21
N PHE A 111 -5.65 -5.52 1.83
CA PHE A 111 -4.64 -4.96 2.73
C PHE A 111 -4.92 -3.50 3.11
N VAL A 112 -5.40 -2.67 2.18
CA VAL A 112 -5.80 -1.29 2.48
C VAL A 112 -6.98 -1.25 3.46
N VAL A 113 -8.00 -2.08 3.26
CA VAL A 113 -9.17 -2.17 4.16
C VAL A 113 -8.76 -2.66 5.56
N LEU A 114 -7.91 -3.68 5.63
CA LEU A 114 -7.36 -4.17 6.90
C LEU A 114 -6.55 -3.08 7.61
N ASN A 115 -5.72 -2.33 6.87
CA ASN A 115 -4.93 -1.24 7.44
C ASN A 115 -5.83 -0.11 7.96
N LEU A 116 -6.90 0.25 7.25
CA LEU A 116 -7.91 1.20 7.71
C LEU A 116 -8.54 0.77 9.03
N PHE A 117 -8.98 -0.49 9.12
CA PHE A 117 -9.54 -1.04 10.34
C PHE A 117 -8.53 -0.96 11.51
N LEU A 118 -7.29 -1.39 11.28
CA LEU A 118 -6.23 -1.32 12.28
C LEU A 118 -5.92 0.10 12.74
N LEU A 119 -5.90 1.08 11.83
CA LEU A 119 -5.67 2.49 12.17
C LEU A 119 -6.79 3.07 13.06
N VAL A 120 -8.04 2.71 12.81
CA VAL A 120 -9.18 3.09 13.67
C VAL A 120 -9.07 2.48 15.06
N VAL A 121 -8.69 1.20 15.14
CA VAL A 121 -8.43 0.51 16.41
C VAL A 121 -7.25 1.16 17.14
N LEU A 122 -6.15 1.44 16.45
CA LEU A 122 -4.97 2.13 16.98
C LEU A 122 -5.32 3.50 17.56
N LEU A 123 -6.09 4.32 16.84
CA LEU A 123 -6.56 5.62 17.29
C LEU A 123 -7.39 5.50 18.58
N SER A 124 -8.35 4.58 18.57
CA SER A 124 -9.25 4.37 19.70
C SER A 124 -8.51 3.85 20.94
N SER A 125 -7.65 2.86 20.75
CA SER A 125 -6.89 2.22 21.83
C SER A 125 -5.83 3.16 22.40
N SER A 126 -5.08 3.88 21.56
CA SER A 126 -4.07 4.83 22.03
C SER A 126 -4.69 6.00 22.80
N LYS A 127 -5.82 6.56 22.32
CA LYS A 127 -6.56 7.61 23.05
C LYS A 127 -7.06 7.11 24.41
N LYS A 128 -7.71 5.94 24.45
CA LYS A 128 -8.20 5.32 25.70
C LYS A 128 -7.06 5.07 26.69
N LEU A 129 -5.95 4.51 26.23
CA LEU A 129 -4.81 4.19 27.09
C LEU A 129 -4.17 5.47 27.64
N TYR A 130 -3.95 6.47 26.78
CA TYR A 130 -3.37 7.76 27.17
C TYR A 130 -4.17 8.45 28.28
N LEU A 131 -5.51 8.45 28.18
CA LEU A 131 -6.39 9.02 29.20
C LEU A 131 -6.35 8.23 30.51
N LYS A 132 -6.38 6.90 30.45
CA LYS A 132 -6.38 6.03 31.64
C LYS A 132 -5.06 6.02 32.42
N THR A 133 -3.93 6.25 31.76
CA THR A 133 -2.60 6.15 32.38
C THR A 133 -1.94 7.49 32.70
N ARG A 134 -2.74 8.56 32.77
CA ARG A 134 -2.30 9.88 33.22
C ARG A 134 -1.78 9.78 34.66
N GLY A 135 -0.51 10.09 34.88
CA GLY A 135 0.14 10.01 36.20
C GLY A 135 0.84 8.69 36.51
N GLN A 136 0.45 7.56 35.91
CA GLN A 136 0.91 6.22 36.34
C GLN A 136 2.08 5.63 35.52
N LEU A 137 2.17 5.93 34.22
CA LEU A 137 3.22 5.37 33.35
C LEU A 137 4.49 6.22 33.29
N THR A 138 5.62 5.58 32.98
CA THR A 138 6.90 6.24 32.70
C THR A 138 6.79 7.21 31.52
N LEU A 139 7.60 8.28 31.54
CA LEU A 139 7.67 9.30 30.49
C LEU A 139 7.89 8.68 29.10
N ARG A 140 8.82 7.73 28.98
CA ARG A 140 9.13 7.01 27.73
C ARG A 140 7.89 6.33 27.16
N ARG A 141 7.08 5.68 28.00
CA ARG A 141 5.89 4.96 27.55
C ARG A 141 4.78 5.90 27.09
N ARG A 142 4.59 7.03 27.78
CA ARG A 142 3.63 8.05 27.36
C ARG A 142 3.99 8.67 26.03
N TYR A 143 5.28 8.95 25.82
CA TYR A 143 5.77 9.45 24.54
C TYR A 143 5.47 8.47 23.41
N GLN A 144 5.74 7.18 23.59
CA GLN A 144 5.41 6.14 22.59
C GLN A 144 3.92 6.12 22.24
N ILE A 145 3.02 6.12 23.23
CA ILE A 145 1.58 6.10 22.99
C ILE A 145 1.12 7.37 22.26
N SER A 146 1.63 8.53 22.66
CA SER A 146 1.34 9.81 22.00
C SER A 146 1.84 9.84 20.56
N ALA A 147 3.04 9.32 20.29
CA ALA A 147 3.59 9.24 18.95
C ALA A 147 2.73 8.33 18.06
N THR A 148 2.33 7.16 18.57
CA THR A 148 1.43 6.24 17.86
C THR A 148 0.08 6.88 17.56
N TYR A 149 -0.51 7.61 18.51
CA TYR A 149 -1.76 8.34 18.28
C TYR A 149 -1.63 9.40 17.18
N LYS A 150 -0.58 10.23 17.23
CA LYS A 150 -0.34 11.27 16.21
C LYS A 150 -0.15 10.64 14.82
N LEU A 151 0.64 9.58 14.74
CA LEU A 151 0.88 8.88 13.47
C LEU A 151 -0.38 8.26 12.91
N ALA A 152 -1.18 7.59 13.74
CA ALA A 152 -2.45 6.99 13.30
C ALA A 152 -3.43 8.08 12.82
N LYS A 153 -3.46 9.25 13.47
CA LYS A 153 -4.26 10.41 13.03
C LYS A 153 -3.84 10.93 11.66
N CYS A 154 -2.54 10.96 11.36
CA CYS A 154 -2.03 11.41 10.07
C CYS A 154 -2.19 10.35 8.96
N LEU A 155 -2.05 9.07 9.28
CA LEU A 155 -2.13 7.97 8.31
C LEU A 155 -3.58 7.63 7.93
N LEU A 156 -4.55 7.82 8.83
CA LEU A 156 -5.95 7.54 8.54
C LEU A 156 -6.49 8.25 7.26
N PRO A 157 -6.35 9.59 7.09
CA PRO A 157 -6.83 10.26 5.88
C PRO A 157 -6.08 9.79 4.62
N PHE A 158 -4.79 9.46 4.74
CA PHE A 158 -4.00 8.92 3.63
C PHE A 158 -4.53 7.56 3.17
N CYS A 159 -4.76 6.62 4.10
CA CYS A 159 -5.34 5.31 3.79
C CYS A 159 -6.76 5.42 3.24
N LEU A 160 -7.56 6.39 3.72
CA LEU A 160 -8.90 6.65 3.17
C LEU A 160 -8.83 7.11 1.72
N PHE A 161 -7.94 8.07 1.44
CA PHE A 161 -7.71 8.54 0.07
C PHE A 161 -7.25 7.41 -0.84
N GLN A 162 -6.34 6.56 -0.37
CA GLN A 162 -5.86 5.40 -1.11
C GLN A 162 -6.98 4.40 -1.39
N TYR A 163 -7.82 4.09 -0.40
CA TYR A 163 -8.99 3.22 -0.58
C TYR A 163 -9.94 3.76 -1.65
N PHE A 164 -10.32 5.03 -1.58
CA PHE A 164 -11.21 5.61 -2.58
C PHE A 164 -10.56 5.64 -3.97
N SER A 165 -9.28 5.98 -4.05
CA SER A 165 -8.52 6.02 -5.31
C SER A 165 -8.44 4.63 -5.96
N CYS A 166 -8.11 3.60 -5.18
CA CYS A 166 -8.03 2.22 -5.67
C CYS A 166 -9.39 1.71 -6.18
N ASN A 167 -10.48 1.96 -5.44
CA ASN A 167 -11.82 1.53 -5.85
C ASN A 167 -12.31 2.30 -7.10
N TYR A 168 -12.00 3.58 -7.20
CA TYR A 168 -12.31 4.39 -8.38
C TYR A 168 -11.58 3.87 -9.64
N CYS A 169 -10.27 3.64 -9.54
CA CYS A 169 -9.48 3.08 -10.65
C CYS A 169 -9.95 1.69 -11.07
N PHE A 170 -10.32 0.83 -10.11
CA PHE A 170 -10.83 -0.51 -10.42
C PHE A 170 -12.17 -0.45 -11.17
N ARG A 171 -13.08 0.45 -10.76
CA ARG A 171 -14.35 0.68 -11.47
C ARG A 171 -14.14 1.20 -12.88
N LEU A 172 -13.21 2.13 -13.09
CA LEU A 172 -12.86 2.62 -14.43
C LEU A 172 -12.32 1.48 -15.31
N HIS A 173 -11.42 0.66 -14.78
CA HIS A 173 -10.84 -0.46 -15.55
C HIS A 173 -11.90 -1.51 -15.92
N LEU A 174 -12.86 -1.79 -15.03
CA LEU A 174 -14.00 -2.63 -15.35
C LEU A 174 -14.90 -1.98 -16.41
N ALA A 175 -15.16 -0.68 -16.32
CA ALA A 175 -15.99 0.04 -17.29
C ALA A 175 -15.38 0.00 -18.70
N GLU A 176 -14.07 0.22 -18.84
CA GLU A 176 -13.36 0.13 -20.13
C GLU A 176 -13.39 -1.29 -20.70
N ASN A 177 -13.07 -2.31 -19.90
CA ASN A 177 -13.07 -3.70 -20.38
C ASN A 177 -14.47 -4.24 -20.66
N CYS A 178 -15.50 -3.80 -19.91
CA CYS A 178 -16.89 -4.14 -20.22
C CYS A 178 -17.38 -3.42 -21.49
N TRP A 179 -16.93 -2.18 -21.75
CA TRP A 179 -17.25 -1.48 -23.00
C TRP A 179 -16.68 -2.19 -24.23
N ASP A 180 -15.45 -2.71 -24.15
CA ASP A 180 -14.85 -3.49 -25.24
C ASP A 180 -15.53 -4.85 -25.44
N PHE A 181 -16.04 -5.46 -24.37
CA PHE A 181 -16.84 -6.70 -24.44
C PHE A 181 -18.17 -6.50 -25.20
N TRP A 182 -18.85 -5.36 -25.00
CA TRP A 182 -20.11 -5.04 -25.69
C TRP A 182 -19.96 -4.62 -27.16
N ARG A 183 -18.76 -4.21 -27.60
CA ARG A 183 -18.46 -3.95 -29.03
C ARG A 183 -18.10 -5.20 -29.83
N SER A 184 -17.85 -6.31 -29.15
CA SER A 184 -17.40 -7.57 -29.77
C SER A 184 -18.58 -8.51 -30.12
N TYR A 185 -19.82 -8.04 -29.92
CA TYR A 185 -21.09 -8.64 -30.34
C TYR A 185 -21.89 -7.61 -31.14
#